data_AF-A0A7W8RL91-F1
#
_entry.id   AF-A0A7W8RL91-F1
#
_cell.length_a   1.000
_cell.length_b   1.000
_cell.length_c   1.000
_cell.angle_alpha   90.00
_cell.angle_beta   90.00
_cell.angle_gamma   90.00
#
_symmetry.space_group_name_H-M   'P 1'
#
loop_
_entity.id
_entity.type
_entity.pdbx_description
1 polymer ?
#
loop_
_entity_poly.entity_id
_entity_poly.type
_entity_poly.pdbx_seq_one_letter_code
_entity_poly.pdbx_strand_id
1 'polypeptide(L)'
;MRASVQGVLREVLIAACLTGLMILLFLGNWRATLIIAVSIPLSMITSIIALSALGQTINIMTLGGLALAVGILVDDATVAIENINHQFEQGKTLEQAILDGAHQIAIPTLVSTLSICIVFVPMLLLTGVAHYLFIPLAEAVVFAMLASYFFSRTLVPTLAKYLLRYHHKPADLHLEARVARPGLFVTLFLACCCASLLLLPFIGRDFFPAVDAGTIALTNERNAVAIARRRMAASVALVKALGGGWDTSRLPGDDALVHPSTATSGPTRAPAPGSEAEAHG
;
A
#
# COMPACT_ATOMS: atom_id res chain seq x y z
N MET A 1 14.87 -18.22 -10.52
CA MET A 1 14.66 -18.17 -9.05
C MET A 1 15.90 -17.74 -8.27
N ARG A 2 17.04 -18.46 -8.30
CA ARG A 2 18.24 -18.05 -7.52
C ARG A 2 18.75 -16.63 -7.85
N ALA A 3 18.72 -16.23 -9.12
CA ALA A 3 19.10 -14.87 -9.54
C ALA A 3 18.14 -13.79 -9.00
N SER A 4 16.83 -14.05 -8.99
CA SER A 4 15.81 -13.14 -8.44
C SER A 4 15.94 -12.98 -6.92
N VAL A 5 16.21 -14.08 -6.21
CA VAL A 5 16.47 -14.05 -4.75
C VAL A 5 17.73 -13.25 -4.43
N GLN A 6 18.81 -13.43 -5.20
CA GLN A 6 20.04 -12.65 -5.03
C GLN A 6 19.85 -11.16 -5.34
N GLY A 7 19.02 -10.82 -6.33
CA GLY A 7 18.64 -9.44 -6.66
C GLY A 7 17.93 -8.75 -5.48
N VAL A 8 16.87 -9.37 -4.97
CA VAL A 8 16.10 -8.85 -3.82
C VAL A 8 16.97 -8.76 -2.57
N LEU A 9 17.80 -9.77 -2.28
CA LEU A 9 18.74 -9.72 -1.15
C LEU A 9 19.69 -8.53 -1.25
N ARG A 10 20.23 -8.25 -2.45
CA ARG A 10 21.13 -7.11 -2.65
C ARG A 10 20.41 -5.79 -2.46
N GLU A 11 19.18 -5.64 -2.94
CA GLU A 11 18.37 -4.44 -2.74
C GLU A 11 18.05 -4.20 -1.26
N VAL A 12 17.60 -5.23 -0.54
CA VAL A 12 17.33 -5.17 0.90
C VAL A 12 18.60 -4.82 1.67
N LEU A 13 19.75 -5.39 1.29
CA LEU A 13 21.03 -5.09 1.94
C LEU A 13 21.48 -3.65 1.69
N ILE A 14 21.34 -3.14 0.47
CA ILE A 14 21.66 -1.74 0.14
C ILE A 14 20.73 -0.79 0.91
N ALA A 15 19.42 -1.07 0.94
CA ALA A 15 18.45 -0.27 1.68
C ALA A 15 18.76 -0.26 3.18
N ALA A 16 19.00 -1.44 3.78
CA ALA A 16 19.37 -1.56 5.18
C ALA A 16 20.69 -0.84 5.50
N CYS A 17 21.68 -0.91 4.61
CA CYS A 17 22.96 -0.22 4.78
C CYS A 17 22.79 1.30 4.70
N LEU A 18 22.03 1.81 3.72
CA LEU A 18 21.76 3.25 3.58
C LEU A 18 20.96 3.80 4.76
N THR A 19 19.90 3.10 5.18
CA THR A 19 19.11 3.47 6.36
C THR A 19 19.96 3.44 7.62
N GLY A 20 20.77 2.38 7.80
CA GLY A 20 21.70 2.26 8.93
C GLY A 20 22.76 3.36 8.95
N LEU A 21 23.31 3.73 7.79
CA LEU A 21 24.27 4.83 7.65
C LEU A 21 23.62 6.17 7.99
N MET A 22 22.38 6.40 7.53
CA MET A 22 21.63 7.62 7.87
C MET A 22 21.45 7.71 9.39
N ILE A 23 20.94 6.65 10.03
CA ILE A 23 20.77 6.59 11.50
C ILE A 23 22.12 6.79 12.21
N LEU A 24 23.19 6.15 11.74
CA LEU A 24 24.53 6.32 12.32
C LEU A 24 25.02 7.76 12.23
N LEU A 25 24.75 8.45 11.13
CA LEU A 25 25.12 9.85 10.94
C LEU A 25 24.33 10.76 11.88
N PHE A 26 23.04 10.50 12.07
CA PHE A 26 22.19 11.26 12.99
C PHE A 26 22.58 11.04 14.46
N LEU A 27 22.81 9.79 14.90
CA LEU A 27 23.06 9.47 16.31
C LEU A 27 24.55 9.47 16.70
N GLY A 28 25.47 9.42 15.74
CA GLY A 28 26.92 9.39 15.98
C GLY A 28 27.46 8.15 16.72
N ASN A 29 26.60 7.18 17.05
CA ASN A 29 26.94 6.01 17.86
C ASN A 29 26.40 4.70 17.27
N TRP A 30 27.29 3.83 16.80
CA TRP A 30 26.93 2.56 16.15
C TRP A 30 26.14 1.60 17.06
N ARG A 31 26.28 1.71 18.38
CA ARG A 31 25.59 0.86 19.34
C ARG A 31 24.11 1.22 19.42
N ALA A 32 23.80 2.52 19.33
CA ALA A 32 22.44 3.00 19.21
C ALA A 32 21.79 2.58 17.88
N THR A 33 22.54 2.68 16.78
CA THR A 33 22.10 2.18 15.47
C THR A 33 21.76 0.68 15.53
N LEU A 34 22.52 -0.13 16.28
CA LEU A 34 22.23 -1.56 16.47
C LEU A 34 20.92 -1.79 17.22
N ILE A 35 20.63 -1.00 18.26
CA ILE A 35 19.35 -1.07 19.00
C ILE A 35 18.16 -0.84 18.05
N ILE A 36 18.25 0.18 17.21
CA ILE A 36 17.21 0.51 16.22
C ILE A 36 17.10 -0.62 15.17
N ALA A 37 18.23 -1.08 14.65
CA ALA A 37 18.28 -2.16 13.65
C ALA A 37 17.66 -3.49 14.13
N VAL A 38 17.68 -3.76 15.44
CA VAL A 38 17.01 -4.94 16.03
C VAL A 38 15.54 -4.66 16.33
N SER A 39 15.19 -3.45 16.76
CA SER A 39 13.83 -3.11 17.20
C SER A 39 12.82 -3.07 16.03
N ILE A 40 13.25 -2.61 14.86
CA ILE A 40 12.41 -2.55 13.65
C ILE A 40 11.92 -3.93 13.20
N PRO A 41 12.80 -4.91 12.90
CA PRO A 41 12.35 -6.22 12.44
C PRO A 41 11.55 -6.95 13.52
N LEU A 42 11.86 -6.75 14.81
CA LEU A 42 11.08 -7.35 15.91
C LEU A 42 9.62 -6.85 15.89
N SER A 43 9.42 -5.55 15.72
CA SER A 43 8.09 -4.93 15.60
C SER A 43 7.32 -5.45 14.38
N MET A 44 8.01 -5.62 13.24
CA MET A 44 7.42 -6.21 12.04
C MET A 44 7.00 -7.67 12.25
N ILE A 45 7.84 -8.48 12.90
CA ILE A 45 7.53 -9.88 13.20
C ILE A 45 6.30 -9.96 14.12
N THR A 46 6.23 -9.14 15.16
CA THR A 46 5.05 -9.07 16.03
C THR A 46 3.80 -8.67 15.27
N SER A 47 3.90 -7.72 14.32
CA SER A 47 2.80 -7.38 13.44
C SER A 47 2.35 -8.55 12.55
N ILE A 48 3.30 -9.30 11.98
CA ILE A 48 2.99 -10.47 11.14
C ILE A 48 2.29 -11.56 11.97
N ILE A 49 2.73 -11.76 13.22
CA ILE A 49 2.10 -12.72 14.14
C ILE A 49 0.66 -12.27 14.45
N ALA A 50 0.44 -10.98 14.73
CA ALA A 50 -0.90 -10.44 14.98
C ALA A 50 -1.83 -10.57 13.76
N LEU A 51 -1.33 -10.27 12.56
CA LEU A 51 -2.04 -10.47 11.29
C LEU A 51 -2.43 -11.93 11.09
N SER A 52 -1.49 -12.86 11.31
CA SER A 52 -1.73 -14.30 11.20
C SER A 52 -2.79 -14.78 12.18
N ALA A 53 -2.79 -14.24 13.41
CA ALA A 53 -3.80 -14.54 14.43
C ALA A 53 -5.22 -14.07 14.03
N LEU A 54 -5.33 -13.05 13.18
CA LEU A 54 -6.58 -12.55 12.62
C LEU A 54 -6.97 -13.23 11.29
N GLY A 55 -6.21 -14.24 10.86
CA GLY A 55 -6.45 -14.96 9.61
C GLY A 55 -6.00 -14.21 8.35
N GLN A 56 -5.23 -13.13 8.48
CA GLN A 56 -4.65 -12.43 7.34
C GLN A 56 -3.48 -13.22 6.75
N THR A 57 -3.34 -13.15 5.43
CA THR A 57 -2.25 -13.81 4.70
C THR A 57 -1.14 -12.83 4.35
N ILE A 58 0.08 -13.32 4.18
CA ILE A 58 1.17 -12.52 3.63
C ILE A 58 0.96 -12.36 2.13
N ASN A 59 0.55 -11.17 1.72
CA ASN A 59 0.34 -10.78 0.34
C ASN A 59 0.98 -9.41 0.05
N ILE A 60 0.89 -8.96 -1.20
CA ILE A 60 1.49 -7.70 -1.64
C ILE A 60 0.98 -6.50 -0.83
N MET A 61 -0.30 -6.51 -0.42
CA MET A 61 -0.89 -5.42 0.35
C MET A 61 -0.39 -5.39 1.79
N THR A 62 -0.34 -6.54 2.47
CA THR A 62 0.23 -6.61 3.83
C THR A 62 1.72 -6.26 3.84
N LEU A 63 2.47 -6.71 2.83
CA LEU A 63 3.88 -6.35 2.67
C LEU A 63 4.05 -4.85 2.37
N GLY A 64 3.15 -4.27 1.58
CA GLY A 64 3.12 -2.82 1.34
C GLY A 64 2.84 -2.02 2.61
N GLY A 65 1.91 -2.48 3.46
CA GLY A 65 1.65 -1.88 4.77
C GLY A 65 2.85 -1.97 5.71
N LEU A 66 3.48 -3.15 5.82
CA LEU A 66 4.70 -3.32 6.60
C LEU A 66 5.85 -2.44 6.08
N ALA A 67 6.01 -2.30 4.77
CA ALA A 67 7.02 -1.44 4.16
C ALA A 67 6.80 0.04 4.48
N LEU A 68 5.55 0.52 4.44
CA LEU A 68 5.18 1.86 4.90
C LEU A 68 5.55 2.04 6.38
N ALA A 69 5.22 1.06 7.22
CA ALA A 69 5.46 1.13 8.65
C ALA A 69 6.96 1.25 9.00
N VAL A 70 7.88 0.67 8.21
CA VAL A 70 9.33 0.72 8.50
C VAL A 70 9.84 2.14 8.73
N GLY A 71 9.45 3.11 7.88
CA GLY A 71 9.90 4.50 8.04
C GLY A 71 9.45 5.10 9.37
N ILE A 72 8.20 4.85 9.75
CA ILE A 72 7.63 5.35 11.00
C ILE A 72 8.26 4.67 12.22
N LEU A 73 8.55 3.37 12.13
CA LEU A 73 9.22 2.59 13.17
C LEU A 73 10.65 3.08 13.44
N VAL A 74 11.38 3.47 12.39
CA VAL A 74 12.73 4.05 12.51
C VAL A 74 12.68 5.34 13.32
N ASP A 75 11.68 6.19 13.05
CA ASP A 75 11.53 7.48 13.72
C ASP A 75 11.22 7.31 15.22
N ASP A 76 10.30 6.42 15.59
CA ASP A 76 9.93 6.16 17.00
C ASP A 76 11.13 5.65 17.82
N ALA A 77 11.89 4.69 17.27
CA ALA A 77 13.09 4.16 17.93
C ALA A 77 14.23 5.19 18.00
N THR A 78 14.36 6.05 16.98
CA THR A 78 15.35 7.13 16.94
C THR A 78 15.06 8.18 18.00
N VAL A 79 13.82 8.65 18.12
CA VAL A 79 13.41 9.61 19.15
C VAL A 79 13.67 9.06 20.55
N ALA A 80 13.45 7.76 20.76
CA ALA A 80 13.72 7.12 22.05
C ALA A 80 15.19 7.13 22.44
N ILE A 81 16.09 6.77 21.52
CA ILE A 81 17.53 6.80 21.81
C ILE A 81 18.04 8.23 21.93
N GLU A 82 17.59 9.14 21.07
CA GLU A 82 18.01 10.54 21.11
C GLU A 82 17.65 11.18 22.46
N ASN A 83 16.45 10.92 22.99
CA ASN A 83 16.07 11.47 24.28
C ASN A 83 16.88 10.87 25.44
N ILE A 84 17.22 9.56 25.39
CA ILE A 84 18.13 8.94 26.36
C ILE A 84 19.52 9.58 26.28
N ASN A 85 20.02 9.82 25.06
CA ASN A 85 21.30 10.47 24.83
C ASN A 85 21.30 11.90 25.37
N HIS A 86 20.25 12.67 25.10
CA HIS A 86 20.08 14.02 25.60
C HIS A 86 20.06 14.08 27.13
N GLN A 87 19.35 13.16 27.80
CA GLN A 87 19.33 13.08 29.26
C GLN A 87 20.69 12.71 29.84
N PHE A 88 21.47 11.89 29.13
CA PHE A 88 22.83 11.54 29.52
C PHE A 88 23.79 12.73 29.37
N GLU A 89 23.67 13.50 28.28
CA GLU A 89 24.45 14.72 28.04
C GLU A 89 24.20 15.81 29.08
N GLN A 90 23.02 15.83 29.70
CA GLN A 90 22.71 16.69 30.85
C GLN A 90 23.42 16.27 32.16
N GLY A 91 24.30 15.27 32.11
CA GLY A 91 25.14 14.83 33.24
C GLY A 91 24.50 13.80 34.16
N LYS A 92 23.35 13.23 33.78
CA LYS A 92 22.68 12.16 34.54
C LYS A 92 23.45 10.84 34.42
N THR A 93 23.33 10.00 35.44
CA THR A 93 23.86 8.62 35.36
C THR A 93 23.13 7.85 34.27
N LEU A 94 23.79 6.86 33.63
CA LEU A 94 23.22 6.11 32.50
C LEU A 94 21.85 5.52 32.84
N GLU A 95 21.68 4.94 34.02
CA GLU A 95 20.42 4.32 34.44
C GLU A 95 19.31 5.36 34.61
N GLN A 96 19.62 6.52 35.20
CA GLN A 96 18.67 7.63 35.33
C GLN A 96 18.33 8.23 33.97
N ALA A 97 19.31 8.41 33.09
CA ALA A 97 19.09 8.93 31.74
C ALA A 97 18.16 8.02 30.92
N ILE A 98 18.30 6.69 31.07
CA ILE A 98 17.41 5.72 30.42
C ILE A 98 15.99 5.81 30.97
N LEU A 99 15.82 5.83 32.30
CA LEU A 99 14.50 5.85 32.94
C LEU A 99 13.77 7.18 32.65
N ASP A 100 14.43 8.31 32.88
CA ASP A 100 13.88 9.64 32.63
C ASP A 100 13.64 9.85 31.14
N GLY A 101 14.59 9.42 30.31
CA GLY A 101 14.52 9.52 28.86
C GLY A 101 13.32 8.76 28.29
N ALA A 102 13.12 7.52 28.74
CA ALA A 102 11.96 6.73 28.34
C ALA A 102 10.65 7.33 28.88
N HIS A 103 10.61 7.77 30.14
CA HIS A 103 9.40 8.33 30.74
C HIS A 103 8.94 9.63 30.07
N GLN A 104 9.88 10.53 29.73
CA GLN A 104 9.57 11.85 29.15
C GLN A 104 8.87 11.75 27.79
N ILE A 105 9.31 10.84 26.93
CA ILE A 105 8.70 10.62 25.61
C ILE A 105 7.50 9.67 25.66
N ALA A 106 7.28 9.03 26.82
CA ALA A 106 6.00 8.53 27.34
C ALA A 106 4.76 8.73 26.44
N ILE A 107 4.12 9.83 26.76
CA ILE A 107 2.85 10.29 26.23
C ILE A 107 3.00 10.86 24.81
N PRO A 108 4.04 11.67 24.48
CA PRO A 108 4.19 12.19 23.13
C PRO A 108 4.20 11.13 22.04
N THR A 109 4.97 10.04 22.21
CA THR A 109 5.02 8.99 21.19
C THR A 109 3.74 8.18 21.15
N LEU A 110 3.07 7.93 22.29
CA LEU A 110 1.77 7.28 22.31
C LEU A 110 0.73 8.07 21.51
N VAL A 111 0.68 9.39 21.71
CA VAL A 111 -0.24 10.28 20.97
C VAL A 111 0.08 10.26 19.47
N SER A 112 1.37 10.29 19.11
CA SER A 112 1.81 10.17 17.73
C SER A 112 1.38 8.83 17.11
N THR A 113 1.66 7.70 17.78
CA THR A 113 1.26 6.36 17.36
C THR A 113 -0.25 6.26 17.16
N LEU A 114 -1.06 6.75 18.11
CA LEU A 114 -2.51 6.74 17.99
C LEU A 114 -3.01 7.61 16.84
N SER A 115 -2.42 8.79 16.64
CA SER A 115 -2.75 9.65 15.50
C SER A 115 -2.54 8.92 14.18
N ILE A 116 -1.41 8.22 14.03
CA ILE A 116 -1.12 7.41 12.85
C ILE A 116 -2.15 6.30 12.69
N CYS A 117 -2.49 5.57 13.76
CA CYS A 117 -3.52 4.54 13.70
C CYS A 117 -4.89 5.09 13.28
N ILE A 118 -5.28 6.28 13.77
CA ILE A 118 -6.56 6.93 13.44
C ILE A 118 -6.66 7.25 11.94
N VAL A 119 -5.55 7.63 11.28
CA VAL A 119 -5.53 7.88 9.83
C VAL A 119 -5.91 6.63 9.02
N PHE A 120 -5.67 5.43 9.55
CA PHE A 120 -6.02 4.17 8.89
C PHE A 120 -7.42 3.65 9.25
N VAL A 121 -8.09 4.19 10.27
CA VAL A 121 -9.45 3.77 10.68
C VAL A 121 -10.46 3.84 9.53
N PRO A 122 -10.50 4.90 8.68
CA PRO A 122 -11.44 4.95 7.55
C PRO A 122 -11.27 3.78 6.57
N MET A 123 -10.08 3.18 6.46
CA MET A 123 -9.85 2.04 5.57
C MET A 123 -10.60 0.79 6.03
N LEU A 124 -10.82 0.64 7.34
CA LEU A 124 -11.60 -0.46 7.92
C LEU A 124 -13.10 -0.37 7.55
N LEU A 125 -13.57 0.80 7.13
CA LEU A 125 -14.95 1.04 6.74
C LEU A 125 -15.19 0.86 5.23
N LEU A 126 -14.14 0.54 4.46
CA LEU A 126 -14.26 0.34 3.02
C LEU A 126 -15.05 -0.93 2.71
N THR A 127 -15.80 -0.89 1.61
CA THR A 127 -16.61 -2.00 1.10
C THR A 127 -16.20 -2.37 -0.33
N GLY A 128 -16.54 -3.59 -0.77
CA GLY A 128 -16.25 -4.06 -2.13
C GLY A 128 -14.79 -4.43 -2.34
N VAL A 129 -14.28 -4.25 -3.56
CA VAL A 129 -12.90 -4.65 -3.93
C VAL A 129 -11.84 -3.91 -3.09
N ALA A 130 -12.10 -2.65 -2.75
CA ALA A 130 -11.21 -1.83 -1.92
C ALA A 130 -11.02 -2.41 -0.51
N HIS A 131 -12.03 -3.07 0.05
CA HIS A 131 -11.96 -3.73 1.36
C HIS A 131 -10.83 -4.77 1.40
N TYR A 132 -10.83 -5.68 0.43
CA TYR A 132 -9.84 -6.76 0.34
C TYR A 132 -8.41 -6.26 0.09
N LEU A 133 -8.28 -5.05 -0.46
CA LEU A 133 -7.01 -4.47 -0.80
C LEU A 133 -6.43 -3.67 0.39
N PHE A 134 -7.21 -2.75 0.95
CA PHE A 134 -6.71 -1.75 1.89
C PHE A 134 -6.78 -2.17 3.36
N ILE A 135 -7.71 -3.05 3.74
CA ILE A 135 -7.81 -3.49 5.14
C ILE A 135 -6.57 -4.26 5.59
N PRO A 136 -6.06 -5.26 4.85
CA PRO A 136 -4.85 -5.97 5.27
C PRO A 136 -3.63 -5.04 5.35
N LEU A 137 -3.57 -4.01 4.50
CA LEU A 137 -2.54 -2.97 4.53
C LEU A 137 -2.65 -2.12 5.80
N ALA A 138 -3.86 -1.65 6.13
CA ALA A 138 -4.13 -0.83 7.32
C ALA A 138 -3.84 -1.61 8.61
N GLU A 139 -4.31 -2.84 8.71
CA GLU A 139 -4.05 -3.73 9.83
C GLU A 139 -2.55 -3.95 10.04
N ALA A 140 -1.79 -4.17 8.97
CA ALA A 140 -0.35 -4.33 9.03
C ALA A 140 0.36 -3.10 9.62
N VAL A 141 -0.03 -1.90 9.21
CA VAL A 141 0.54 -0.66 9.76
C VAL A 141 0.17 -0.52 11.23
N VAL A 142 -1.12 -0.67 11.58
CA VAL A 142 -1.60 -0.49 12.96
C VAL A 142 -0.91 -1.46 13.92
N PHE A 143 -0.81 -2.75 13.58
CA PHE A 143 -0.14 -3.71 14.45
C PHE A 143 1.37 -3.46 14.58
N ALA A 144 2.04 -3.07 13.49
CA ALA A 144 3.46 -2.69 13.56
C ALA A 144 3.68 -1.47 14.46
N MET A 145 2.80 -0.48 14.37
CA MET A 145 2.85 0.75 15.19
C MET A 145 2.64 0.47 16.68
N LEU A 146 1.64 -0.35 17.02
CA LEU A 146 1.40 -0.76 18.41
C LEU A 146 2.55 -1.60 18.97
N ALA A 147 3.09 -2.51 18.16
CA ALA A 147 4.27 -3.30 18.53
C ALA A 147 5.51 -2.40 18.74
N SER A 148 5.74 -1.43 17.86
CA SER A 148 6.84 -0.46 17.99
C SER A 148 6.76 0.29 19.31
N TYR A 149 5.59 0.83 19.63
CA TYR A 149 5.40 1.54 20.89
C TYR A 149 5.70 0.64 22.10
N PHE A 150 5.23 -0.61 22.08
CA PHE A 150 5.51 -1.58 23.13
C PHE A 150 7.02 -1.86 23.29
N PHE A 151 7.74 -2.08 22.18
CA PHE A 151 9.19 -2.33 22.21
C PHE A 151 10.01 -1.09 22.54
N SER A 152 9.56 0.10 22.13
CA SER A 152 10.17 1.38 22.51
C SER A 152 10.16 1.60 24.03
N ARG A 153 9.19 1.03 24.75
CA ARG A 153 9.10 1.09 26.23
C ARG A 153 9.86 0.00 26.95
N THR A 154 9.96 -1.18 26.35
CA THR A 154 10.49 -2.37 27.02
C THR A 154 11.89 -2.71 26.51
N LEU A 155 12.00 -2.96 25.21
CA LEU A 155 13.22 -3.42 24.56
C LEU A 155 14.27 -2.32 24.47
N VAL A 156 13.89 -1.11 24.03
CA VAL A 156 14.85 -0.02 23.80
C VAL A 156 15.57 0.40 25.09
N PRO A 157 14.89 0.65 26.24
CA PRO A 157 15.56 0.98 27.49
C PRO A 157 16.42 -0.17 28.03
N THR A 158 15.95 -1.42 27.84
CA THR A 158 16.70 -2.61 28.26
C THR A 158 17.98 -2.77 27.46
N LEU A 159 17.89 -2.71 26.13
CA LEU A 159 19.06 -2.77 25.26
C LEU A 159 19.98 -1.57 25.46
N ALA A 160 19.43 -0.38 25.71
CA ALA A 160 20.21 0.79 26.07
C ALA A 160 21.08 0.53 27.31
N LYS A 161 20.52 -0.09 28.37
CA LYS A 161 21.26 -0.42 29.60
C LYS A 161 22.43 -1.39 29.36
N TYR A 162 22.27 -2.37 28.47
CA TYR A 162 23.30 -3.37 28.21
C TYR A 162 24.30 -2.97 27.11
N LEU A 163 23.83 -2.29 26.06
CA LEU A 163 24.60 -1.97 24.87
C LEU A 163 25.17 -0.56 24.86
N LEU A 164 24.63 0.41 25.60
CA LEU A 164 25.24 1.74 25.62
C LEU A 164 26.38 1.77 26.65
N ARG A 165 27.58 2.10 26.17
CA ARG A 165 28.67 2.59 27.03
C ARG A 165 28.91 3.99 26.56
N TYR A 166 28.64 4.95 27.42
CA TYR A 166 28.91 6.33 27.13
C TYR A 166 30.27 6.72 27.69
N HIS A 167 31.10 7.32 26.85
CA HIS A 167 32.24 8.08 27.31
C HIS A 167 31.77 9.51 27.57
N HIS A 168 32.18 10.05 28.72
CA HIS A 168 31.92 11.43 29.10
C HIS A 168 32.62 12.34 28.08
N LYS A 169 31.88 12.88 27.11
CA LYS A 169 32.34 13.96 26.26
C LYS A 169 31.68 15.24 26.79
N PRO A 170 32.44 16.29 27.12
CA PRO A 170 31.85 17.58 27.41
C PRO A 170 31.08 18.07 26.18
N ALA A 171 29.88 18.60 26.43
CA ALA A 171 28.93 19.01 25.42
C ALA A 171 29.32 20.39 24.86
N ASP A 172 29.88 20.40 23.66
CA ASP A 172 29.97 21.61 22.84
C ASP A 172 29.21 21.36 21.53
N LEU A 173 28.04 21.99 21.39
CA LEU A 173 27.74 22.93 20.30
C LEU A 173 26.28 23.38 20.41
N HIS A 174 26.10 24.64 20.82
CA HIS A 174 24.88 25.40 20.57
C HIS A 174 24.73 25.60 19.06
N LEU A 175 23.77 24.90 18.44
CA LEU A 175 23.30 25.26 17.11
C LEU A 175 22.15 26.25 17.27
N GLU A 176 22.51 27.53 17.39
CA GLU A 176 21.59 28.65 17.27
C GLU A 176 20.93 28.60 15.89
N ALA A 177 19.71 28.06 15.83
CA ALA A 177 18.89 28.13 14.64
C ALA A 177 18.56 29.61 14.37
N ARG A 178 19.14 30.18 13.30
CA ARG A 178 18.72 31.48 12.78
C ARG A 178 17.21 31.47 12.60
N VAL A 179 16.53 32.35 13.33
CA VAL A 179 15.11 32.64 13.15
C VAL A 179 14.89 33.00 11.68
N ALA A 180 14.33 32.06 10.92
CA ALA A 180 13.92 32.28 9.55
C ALA A 180 12.88 33.42 9.55
N ARG A 181 13.03 34.39 8.65
CA ARG A 181 12.09 35.50 8.51
C ARG A 181 10.68 34.93 8.28
N PRO A 182 9.73 35.07 9.23
CA PRO A 182 8.48 34.30 9.21
C PRO A 182 7.62 34.61 7.97
N GLY A 183 7.63 35.87 7.48
CA GLY A 183 6.89 36.26 6.28
C GLY A 183 7.36 35.58 4.99
N LEU A 184 8.67 35.41 4.82
CA LEU A 184 9.23 34.73 3.64
C LEU A 184 8.93 33.23 3.66
N PHE A 185 9.06 32.60 4.83
CA PHE A 185 8.70 31.19 5.03
C PHE A 185 7.23 30.94 4.70
N VAL A 186 6.32 31.76 5.23
CA VAL A 186 4.87 31.63 4.97
C VAL A 186 4.54 31.83 3.50
N THR A 187 5.15 32.82 2.84
CA THR A 187 4.91 33.10 1.42
C THR A 187 5.38 31.93 0.54
N LEU A 188 6.56 31.39 0.82
CA LEU A 188 7.11 30.23 0.12
C LEU A 188 6.28 28.96 0.37
N PHE A 189 5.83 28.74 1.61
CA PHE A 189 4.96 27.62 1.97
C PHE A 189 3.63 27.68 1.20
N LEU A 190 2.96 28.83 1.20
CA LEU A 190 1.70 29.02 0.48
C LEU A 190 1.86 28.86 -1.04
N ALA A 191 2.95 29.39 -1.61
CA ALA A 191 3.26 29.20 -3.02
C ALA A 191 3.47 27.72 -3.36
N CYS A 192 4.18 26.97 -2.51
CA CYS A 192 4.40 25.54 -2.68
C CYS A 192 3.08 24.74 -2.57
N CYS A 193 2.21 25.07 -1.60
CA CYS A 193 0.88 24.46 -1.49
C CYS A 193 0.03 24.72 -2.75
N CYS A 194 0.01 25.96 -3.24
CA CYS A 194 -0.74 26.30 -4.46
C CYS A 194 -0.20 25.55 -5.68
N ALA A 195 1.13 25.46 -5.82
CA ALA A 195 1.76 24.70 -6.90
C ALA A 195 1.42 23.20 -6.82
N SER A 196 1.42 22.61 -5.62
CA SER A 196 1.02 21.22 -5.39
C SER A 196 -0.45 20.96 -5.79
N LEU A 197 -1.36 21.88 -5.45
CA LEU A 197 -2.77 21.78 -5.84
C LEU A 197 -2.98 21.95 -7.36
N LEU A 198 -2.17 22.79 -8.02
CA LEU A 198 -2.25 23.04 -9.46
C LEU A 198 -1.85 21.80 -10.30
N LEU A 199 -1.09 20.87 -9.71
CA LEU A 199 -0.68 19.61 -10.35
C LEU A 199 -1.74 18.51 -10.26
N LEU A 200 -2.75 18.64 -9.39
CA LEU A 200 -3.84 17.65 -9.25
C LEU A 200 -4.58 17.34 -10.57
N PRO A 201 -4.94 18.31 -11.45
CA PRO A 201 -5.57 17.99 -12.73
C PRO A 201 -4.65 17.25 -13.71
N PHE A 202 -3.33 17.26 -13.49
CA PHE A 202 -2.36 16.58 -14.34
C PHE A 202 -2.08 15.12 -13.92
N ILE A 203 -2.60 14.68 -12.76
CA ILE A 203 -2.43 13.31 -12.29
C ILE A 203 -3.45 12.37 -12.97
N GLY A 204 -2.94 11.37 -13.70
CA GLY A 204 -3.76 10.29 -14.25
C GLY A 204 -4.47 9.51 -13.15
N ARG A 205 -5.73 9.16 -13.36
CA ARG A 205 -6.55 8.42 -12.38
C ARG A 205 -6.60 6.94 -12.72
N ASP A 206 -5.45 6.28 -12.70
CA ASP A 206 -5.38 4.84 -12.81
C ASP A 206 -5.60 4.22 -11.44
N PHE A 207 -6.61 3.35 -11.32
CA PHE A 207 -6.98 2.73 -10.05
C PHE A 207 -6.00 1.62 -9.62
N PHE A 208 -5.32 0.98 -10.58
CA PHE A 208 -4.29 -0.03 -10.34
C PHE A 208 -3.15 0.09 -11.35
N PRO A 209 -1.88 -0.06 -10.92
CA PRO A 209 -0.78 -0.24 -11.86
C PRO A 209 -0.92 -1.60 -12.56
N ALA A 210 -0.54 -1.67 -13.84
CA ALA A 210 -0.46 -2.94 -14.54
C ALA A 210 0.60 -3.82 -13.86
N VAL A 211 0.15 -4.87 -13.16
CA VAL A 211 1.04 -5.86 -12.57
C VAL A 211 1.40 -6.87 -13.65
N ASP A 212 2.65 -6.83 -14.13
CA ASP A 212 3.16 -7.78 -15.11
C ASP A 212 3.25 -9.19 -14.51
N ALA A 213 2.23 -10.01 -14.74
CA ALA A 213 2.20 -11.42 -14.34
C ALA A 213 3.13 -12.31 -15.19
N GLY A 214 4.03 -11.74 -15.99
CA GLY A 214 4.92 -12.46 -16.91
C GLY A 214 4.19 -13.28 -17.99
N THR A 215 2.88 -13.07 -18.16
CA THR A 215 2.03 -13.76 -19.12
C THR A 215 1.30 -12.73 -19.97
N ILE A 216 1.55 -12.75 -21.27
CA ILE A 216 0.80 -11.93 -22.23
C ILE A 216 -0.48 -12.71 -22.52
N ALA A 217 -1.61 -12.21 -22.02
CA ALA A 217 -2.92 -12.76 -22.36
C ALA A 217 -3.24 -12.40 -23.82
N LEU A 218 -2.86 -13.27 -24.75
CA LEU A 218 -3.27 -13.20 -26.16
C LEU A 218 -4.74 -13.63 -26.26
N THR A 219 -5.66 -12.74 -25.91
CA THR A 219 -7.09 -12.93 -26.19
C THR A 219 -7.32 -12.69 -27.68
N ASN A 220 -7.11 -13.72 -28.49
CA ASN A 220 -7.49 -13.71 -29.89
C ASN A 220 -8.99 -14.01 -30.02
N GLU A 221 -9.82 -12.97 -30.02
CA GLU A 221 -11.28 -13.10 -30.12
C GLU A 221 -11.73 -13.88 -31.36
N ARG A 222 -11.00 -13.78 -32.48
CA ARG A 222 -11.31 -14.53 -33.71
C ARG A 222 -11.17 -16.04 -33.53
N ASN A 223 -10.17 -16.48 -32.76
CA ASN A 223 -10.00 -17.90 -32.45
C ASN A 223 -10.96 -18.37 -31.35
N ALA A 224 -11.27 -17.52 -30.37
CA ALA A 224 -12.20 -17.87 -29.30
C ALA A 224 -13.60 -18.22 -29.84
N VAL A 225 -14.13 -17.42 -30.78
CA VAL A 225 -15.44 -17.68 -31.42
C VAL A 225 -15.40 -18.93 -32.31
N ALA A 226 -14.32 -19.14 -33.06
CA ALA A 226 -14.16 -20.33 -33.90
C ALA A 226 -14.06 -21.62 -33.07
N ILE A 227 -13.33 -21.59 -31.95
CA ILE A 227 -13.20 -22.71 -31.02
C ILE A 227 -14.52 -22.98 -30.30
N ALA A 228 -15.23 -21.94 -29.85
CA ALA A 228 -16.56 -22.07 -29.26
C ALA A 228 -17.55 -22.70 -30.25
N ARG A 229 -17.56 -22.25 -31.52
CA ARG A 229 -18.42 -22.80 -32.59
C ARG A 229 -18.07 -24.25 -32.91
N ARG A 230 -16.79 -24.63 -32.97
CA ARG A 230 -16.37 -26.03 -33.18
C ARG A 230 -16.79 -26.95 -32.04
N ARG A 231 -16.66 -26.49 -30.78
CA ARG A 231 -17.14 -27.26 -29.62
C ARG A 231 -18.66 -27.42 -29.66
N MET A 232 -19.39 -26.36 -29.95
CA MET A 232 -20.85 -26.40 -30.05
C MET A 232 -21.34 -27.31 -31.19
N ALA A 233 -20.71 -27.23 -32.37
CA ALA A 233 -21.00 -28.12 -33.50
C ALA A 233 -20.69 -29.59 -33.18
N ALA A 234 -19.58 -29.88 -32.49
CA ALA A 234 -19.25 -31.22 -32.04
C ALA A 234 -20.25 -31.76 -31.01
N SER A 235 -20.69 -30.92 -30.06
CA SER A 235 -21.75 -31.27 -29.09
C SER A 235 -23.08 -31.57 -29.77
N VAL A 236 -23.47 -30.76 -30.76
CA VAL A 236 -24.71 -30.98 -31.53
C VAL A 236 -24.62 -32.25 -32.38
N ALA A 237 -23.47 -32.52 -33.01
CA ALA A 237 -23.25 -33.75 -33.76
C ALA A 237 -23.30 -35.00 -32.86
N LEU A 238 -22.74 -34.92 -31.65
CA LEU A 238 -22.81 -35.98 -30.65
C LEU A 238 -24.26 -36.24 -30.19
N VAL A 239 -25.03 -35.18 -29.92
CA VAL A 239 -26.46 -35.30 -29.54
C VAL A 239 -27.29 -35.92 -30.67
N LYS A 240 -27.00 -35.58 -31.93
CA LYS A 240 -27.65 -36.21 -33.09
C LYS A 240 -27.26 -37.68 -33.27
N ALA A 241 -25.99 -38.01 -33.07
CA ALA A 241 -25.51 -39.40 -33.14
C ALA A 241 -26.12 -40.28 -32.04
N LEU A 242 -26.49 -39.68 -30.91
CA LEU A 242 -27.23 -40.34 -29.80
C LEU A 242 -28.75 -40.39 -30.02
N GLY A 243 -29.26 -40.05 -31.21
CA GLY A 243 -30.67 -40.19 -31.58
C GLY A 243 -31.57 -38.99 -31.26
N GLY A 244 -31.02 -37.85 -30.87
CA GLY A 244 -31.78 -36.63 -30.60
C GLY A 244 -32.24 -35.92 -31.88
N GLY A 245 -33.54 -36.00 -32.20
CA GLY A 245 -34.17 -35.32 -33.35
C GLY A 245 -34.18 -33.79 -33.20
N TRP A 246 -33.11 -33.12 -33.64
CA TRP A 246 -33.05 -31.65 -33.72
C TRP A 246 -32.98 -31.16 -35.18
N ASP A 247 -33.95 -30.32 -35.54
CA ASP A 247 -34.14 -29.71 -36.86
C ASP A 247 -33.06 -28.64 -37.17
N THR A 248 -32.36 -28.82 -38.30
CA THR A 248 -31.25 -27.98 -38.77
C THR A 248 -31.67 -26.70 -39.49
N SER A 249 -32.96 -26.52 -39.74
CA SER A 249 -33.52 -25.37 -40.47
C SER A 249 -33.30 -24.00 -39.79
N ARG A 250 -32.85 -23.97 -38.52
CA ARG A 250 -32.66 -22.74 -37.71
C ARG A 250 -31.22 -22.23 -37.62
N LEU A 251 -30.26 -22.84 -38.30
CA LEU A 251 -28.89 -22.31 -38.36
C LEU A 251 -28.80 -21.22 -39.44
N PRO A 252 -28.19 -20.04 -39.16
CA PRO A 252 -27.96 -19.03 -40.18
C PRO A 252 -27.08 -19.63 -41.29
N GLY A 253 -27.57 -19.60 -42.53
CA GLY A 253 -26.84 -20.06 -43.70
C GLY A 253 -25.59 -19.23 -43.98
N ASP A 254 -24.60 -19.84 -44.61
CA ASP A 254 -23.30 -19.24 -44.91
C ASP A 254 -23.38 -17.98 -45.80
N ASP A 255 -24.52 -17.72 -46.45
CA ASP A 255 -24.74 -16.58 -47.35
C ASP A 255 -24.73 -15.21 -46.65
N ALA A 256 -24.94 -15.17 -45.33
CA ALA A 256 -24.85 -13.93 -44.55
C ALA A 256 -23.39 -13.43 -44.35
N LEU A 257 -22.39 -14.16 -44.86
CA LEU A 257 -20.97 -13.87 -44.66
C LEU A 257 -20.26 -13.24 -45.88
N VAL A 258 -20.94 -13.03 -47.02
CA VAL A 258 -20.24 -12.61 -48.27
C VAL A 258 -20.52 -11.17 -48.74
N HIS A 259 -21.56 -10.48 -48.23
CA HIS A 259 -21.82 -9.08 -48.62
C HIS A 259 -22.25 -8.19 -47.44
N PRO A 260 -21.38 -7.27 -46.94
CA PRO A 260 -21.74 -6.33 -45.88
C PRO A 260 -22.38 -5.02 -46.39
N SER A 261 -23.03 -5.01 -47.56
CA SER A 261 -23.73 -3.81 -48.05
C SER A 261 -25.05 -4.15 -48.75
N THR A 262 -26.13 -4.24 -47.99
CA THR A 262 -27.54 -3.95 -48.38
C THR A 262 -28.46 -4.32 -47.21
N ALA A 263 -28.33 -3.58 -46.11
CA ALA A 263 -29.30 -3.62 -45.01
C ALA A 263 -29.55 -2.20 -44.49
N THR A 264 -29.89 -1.30 -45.41
CA THR A 264 -30.60 -0.05 -45.11
C THR A 264 -31.94 -0.08 -45.84
N SER A 265 -32.86 -0.89 -45.35
CA SER A 265 -34.29 -0.62 -45.49
C SER A 265 -34.95 -1.03 -44.18
N GLY A 266 -35.33 -0.01 -43.39
CA GLY A 266 -35.98 -0.19 -42.10
C GLY A 266 -37.37 -0.79 -42.25
N PRO A 267 -37.88 -1.49 -41.23
CA PRO A 267 -39.24 -1.99 -41.25
C PRO A 267 -40.24 -0.83 -41.13
N THR A 268 -41.10 -0.81 -42.12
CA THR A 268 -42.40 -0.16 -42.24
C THR A 268 -43.16 -0.02 -40.92
N ARG A 269 -43.63 1.21 -40.68
CA ARG A 269 -44.74 1.65 -39.81
C ARG A 269 -45.64 0.55 -39.24
N ALA A 270 -45.79 0.55 -37.91
CA ALA A 270 -47.01 0.10 -37.24
C ALA A 270 -48.20 1.02 -37.62
N PRO A 271 -49.42 0.49 -37.85
CA PRO A 271 -50.59 1.34 -38.04
C PRO A 271 -51.07 1.90 -36.70
N ALA A 272 -51.20 3.22 -36.64
CA ALA A 272 -51.87 3.95 -35.57
C ALA A 272 -53.41 3.78 -35.69
N PRO A 273 -54.17 3.88 -34.58
CA PRO A 273 -55.61 3.68 -34.59
C PRO A 273 -56.31 4.84 -35.31
N GLY A 274 -57.40 4.49 -36.01
CA GLY A 274 -58.12 5.38 -36.92
C GLY A 274 -58.68 6.64 -36.26
N SER A 275 -58.56 7.74 -37.00
CA SER A 275 -59.39 8.92 -36.87
C SER A 275 -59.78 9.37 -38.28
N GLU A 276 -60.95 8.95 -38.74
CA GLU A 276 -61.68 9.69 -39.77
C GLU A 276 -62.31 10.92 -39.10
N ALA A 277 -62.09 12.07 -39.72
CA ALA A 277 -62.71 13.32 -39.34
C ALA A 277 -64.01 13.53 -40.15
N GLU A 278 -64.99 14.10 -39.46
CA GLU A 278 -66.03 15.01 -39.96
C GLU A 278 -67.26 14.48 -40.74
N ALA A 279 -68.40 14.63 -40.04
CA ALA A 279 -69.57 15.43 -40.43
C ALA A 279 -70.83 14.71 -40.99
N HIS A 280 -71.95 15.23 -40.47
CA HIS A 280 -73.36 15.14 -40.92
C HIS A 280 -74.19 13.94 -40.48
N GLY A 281 -75.27 14.24 -39.73
CA GLY A 281 -76.43 13.37 -39.51
C GLY A 281 -76.95 13.37 -38.10
#